data_AF-A0A8C6R5E8-F1
#
_entry.id   AF-A0A8C6R5E8-F1
#
_cell.length_a   1.000
_cell.length_b   1.000
_cell.length_c   1.000
_cell.angle_alpha   90.00
_cell.angle_beta   90.00
_cell.angle_gamma   90.00
#
_symmetry.space_group_name_H-M   'P 1'
#
loop_
_entity.id
_entity.type
_entity.pdbx_description
1 polymer ?
#
loop_
_entity_poly.entity_id
_entity_poly.type
_entity_poly.pdbx_seq_one_letter_code
_entity_poly.pdbx_strand_id
1 'polypeptide(L)'
;MNDLQRRLGPRGLVVLGFPCNQFGHQENAKNEEILNSLKYIRPGGGFEPNFTLFEKCEVNGAKAHPLFAFLREALPVPSDDPTALMNDPKSIIWSPVCRNDIAWNFEKFLVGPDGIPVRRYSRRFRTIDIEPDIEALLAQQPSSP
;
A
#
# COMPACT_ATOMS: atom_id res chain seq x y z
N MET A 1 -9.19 3.71 -3.40
CA MET A 1 -8.19 4.76 -3.11
C MET A 1 -8.71 6.14 -3.47
N ASN A 2 -9.03 6.44 -4.74
CA ASN A 2 -9.56 7.77 -5.11
C ASN A 2 -10.77 8.22 -4.30
N ASP A 3 -11.71 7.31 -4.06
CA ASP A 3 -12.92 7.61 -3.30
C ASP A 3 -12.62 8.02 -1.84
N LEU A 4 -11.82 7.21 -1.12
CA LEU A 4 -11.38 7.52 0.25
C LEU A 4 -10.61 8.83 0.31
N GLN A 5 -9.62 9.03 -0.58
CA GLN A 5 -8.85 10.28 -0.62
C GLN A 5 -9.76 11.51 -0.84
N ARG A 6 -10.78 11.39 -1.70
CA ARG A 6 -11.72 12.48 -1.98
C ARG A 6 -12.60 12.79 -0.78
N ARG A 7 -13.16 11.77 -0.13
CA ARG A 7 -14.14 11.95 0.96
C ARG A 7 -13.49 12.26 2.31
N LEU A 8 -12.40 11.57 2.63
CA LEU A 8 -11.74 11.63 3.94
C LEU A 8 -10.47 12.49 3.94
N GLY A 9 -9.96 12.87 2.75
CA GLY A 9 -8.82 13.76 2.62
C GLY A 9 -8.97 15.09 3.36
N PRO A 10 -10.10 15.82 3.21
CA PRO A 10 -10.35 17.06 3.95
C PRO A 10 -10.36 16.91 5.47
N ARG A 11 -10.46 15.67 5.98
CA ARG A 11 -10.48 15.35 7.41
C ARG A 11 -9.14 14.86 7.94
N GLY A 12 -8.11 14.75 7.09
CA GLY A 12 -6.75 14.36 7.48
C GLY A 12 -6.25 13.04 6.88
N LEU A 13 -7.05 12.32 6.08
CA LEU A 13 -6.55 11.13 5.39
C LEU A 13 -5.58 11.52 4.25
N VAL A 14 -4.42 10.88 4.23
CA VAL A 14 -3.50 10.94 3.08
C VAL A 14 -3.25 9.53 2.57
N VAL A 15 -3.59 9.31 1.30
CA VAL A 15 -3.30 8.06 0.58
C VAL A 15 -1.96 8.21 -0.14
N LEU A 16 -1.09 7.22 0.02
CA LEU A 16 0.23 7.16 -0.59
C LEU A 16 0.36 5.85 -1.37
N GLY A 17 0.73 5.93 -2.65
CA GLY A 17 0.98 4.76 -3.49
C GLY A 17 2.46 4.61 -3.85
N PHE A 18 2.97 3.39 -3.69
CA PHE A 18 4.35 3.03 -4.00
C PHE A 18 4.35 1.93 -5.08
N PRO A 19 4.58 2.29 -6.34
CA PRO A 19 4.71 1.31 -7.41
C PRO A 19 5.84 0.30 -7.09
N CYS A 20 5.61 -0.98 -7.36
CA CYS A 20 6.57 -2.05 -7.09
C CYS A 20 6.42 -3.17 -8.12
N ASN A 21 7.54 -3.65 -8.67
CA ASN A 21 7.53 -4.67 -9.72
C ASN A 21 7.89 -6.09 -9.23
N GLN A 22 7.97 -6.31 -7.92
CA GLN A 22 8.41 -7.60 -7.35
C GLN A 22 7.34 -8.70 -7.46
N PHE A 23 6.08 -8.33 -7.71
CA PHE A 23 4.94 -9.26 -7.67
C PHE A 23 4.43 -9.56 -9.07
N GLY A 24 4.90 -10.67 -9.63
CA GLY A 24 4.50 -11.13 -10.97
C GLY A 24 4.79 -10.12 -12.09
N HIS A 25 5.76 -9.23 -11.89
CA HIS A 25 6.14 -8.17 -12.82
C HIS A 25 4.96 -7.34 -13.34
N GLN A 26 4.01 -7.00 -12.45
CA GLN A 26 2.79 -6.27 -12.83
C GLN A 26 3.00 -4.75 -13.03
N GLU A 27 4.19 -4.23 -12.73
CA GLU A 27 4.56 -2.81 -12.84
C GLU A 27 5.85 -2.64 -13.68
N ASN A 28 5.84 -3.21 -14.88
CA ASN A 28 6.96 -3.18 -15.81
C ASN A 28 7.25 -1.79 -16.39
N ALA A 29 6.24 -0.93 -16.43
CA ALA A 29 6.35 0.45 -16.88
C ALA A 29 7.42 1.22 -16.08
N LYS A 30 8.13 2.14 -16.74
CA LYS A 30 9.04 3.09 -16.07
C LYS A 30 8.24 4.14 -15.31
N ASN A 31 8.90 4.88 -14.42
CA ASN A 31 8.24 5.91 -13.59
C ASN A 31 7.42 6.89 -14.43
N GLU A 32 7.93 7.28 -15.60
CA GLU A 32 7.32 8.25 -16.52
C GLU A 32 6.10 7.66 -17.28
N GLU A 33 5.96 6.34 -17.29
CA GLU A 33 4.94 5.60 -18.05
C GLU A 33 3.76 5.17 -17.18
N ILE A 34 3.93 5.11 -15.85
CA ILE A 34 2.91 4.60 -14.91
C ILE A 34 1.61 5.39 -15.04
N LEU A 35 1.66 6.72 -15.04
CA LEU A 35 0.46 7.55 -15.15
C LEU A 35 -0.26 7.37 -16.49
N ASN A 36 0.49 7.19 -17.59
CA ASN A 36 -0.09 6.89 -18.89
C ASN A 36 -0.77 5.52 -18.90
N SER A 37 -0.15 4.50 -18.29
CA SER A 37 -0.75 3.17 -18.15
C SER A 37 -2.07 3.24 -17.37
N LEU A 38 -2.11 3.96 -16.25
CA LEU A 38 -3.31 4.16 -15.46
C LEU A 38 -4.41 4.89 -16.24
N LYS A 39 -4.04 5.93 -16.99
CA LYS A 39 -4.97 6.80 -17.73
C LYS A 39 -5.56 6.15 -18.97
N TYR A 40 -4.77 5.39 -19.71
CA TYR A 40 -5.14 4.91 -21.04
C TYR A 40 -5.31 3.39 -21.14
N ILE A 41 -4.69 2.61 -20.26
CA ILE A 41 -4.66 1.14 -20.37
C ILE A 41 -5.53 0.50 -19.28
N ARG A 42 -5.12 0.62 -18.02
CA ARG A 42 -5.85 0.04 -16.88
C ARG A 42 -5.53 0.84 -15.61
N PRO A 43 -6.52 1.47 -14.96
CA PRO A 43 -7.96 1.37 -15.21
C PRO A 43 -8.45 1.90 -16.57
N GLY A 44 -7.70 2.80 -17.21
CA GLY A 44 -8.07 3.39 -18.49
C GLY A 44 -9.19 4.43 -18.34
N GLY A 45 -9.79 4.83 -19.46
CA GLY A 45 -10.96 5.73 -19.46
C GLY A 45 -10.68 7.15 -18.93
N GLY A 46 -9.43 7.60 -18.97
CA GLY A 46 -9.04 8.90 -18.42
C GLY A 46 -8.85 8.90 -16.90
N PHE A 47 -8.72 7.73 -16.28
CA PHE A 47 -8.48 7.61 -14.85
C PHE A 47 -7.19 8.32 -14.42
N GLU A 48 -7.27 9.15 -13.39
CA GLU A 48 -6.11 9.79 -12.77
C GLU A 48 -6.17 9.57 -11.24
N PRO A 49 -5.07 9.14 -10.61
CA PRO A 49 -5.02 9.04 -9.16
C PRO A 49 -5.09 10.44 -8.55
N ASN A 50 -5.96 10.64 -7.56
CA ASN A 50 -6.07 11.92 -6.83
C ASN A 50 -5.23 11.93 -5.54
N PHE A 51 -4.23 11.07 -5.48
CA PHE A 51 -3.34 10.83 -4.35
C PHE A 51 -1.90 10.69 -4.84
N THR A 52 -0.94 10.83 -3.93
CA THR A 52 0.48 10.86 -4.27
C THR A 52 0.96 9.46 -4.70
N LEU A 53 1.61 9.40 -5.85
CA LEU A 53 2.43 8.27 -6.28
C LEU A 53 3.91 8.64 -6.15
N PHE A 54 4.68 7.75 -5.54
CA PHE A 54 6.14 7.86 -5.47
C PHE A 54 6.81 7.15 -6.65
N GLU A 55 8.12 7.31 -6.75
CA GLU A 55 8.93 6.50 -7.64
C GLU A 55 8.82 5.02 -7.30
N LYS A 56 8.98 4.18 -8.32
CA LYS A 56 9.01 2.73 -8.18
C LYS A 56 10.15 2.31 -7.26
N CYS A 57 9.84 1.49 -6.26
CA CYS A 57 10.81 0.96 -5.31
C CYS A 57 10.60 -0.53 -5.04
N GLU A 58 11.59 -1.17 -4.44
CA GLU A 58 11.43 -2.51 -3.88
C GLU A 58 10.84 -2.42 -2.46
N VAL A 59 9.98 -3.37 -2.11
CA VAL A 59 9.34 -3.43 -0.78
C VAL A 59 9.80 -4.65 0.02
N ASN A 60 10.39 -5.65 -0.66
CA ASN A 60 10.99 -6.84 -0.08
C ASN A 60 12.46 -7.02 -0.46
N GLY A 61 13.15 -7.91 0.26
CA GLY A 61 14.57 -8.23 0.02
C GLY A 61 15.55 -7.17 0.53
N ALA A 62 16.83 -7.37 0.23
CA ALA A 62 17.94 -6.57 0.75
C ALA A 62 17.92 -5.10 0.28
N LYS A 63 17.24 -4.82 -0.83
CA LYS A 63 17.10 -3.47 -1.40
C LYS A 63 15.73 -2.85 -1.10
N ALA A 64 14.94 -3.44 -0.20
CA ALA A 64 13.67 -2.88 0.22
C ALA A 64 13.85 -1.44 0.70
N HIS A 65 12.96 -0.55 0.26
CA HIS A 65 12.95 0.83 0.72
C HIS A 65 12.79 0.85 2.26
N PRO A 66 13.55 1.68 3.00
CA PRO A 66 13.58 1.65 4.47
C PRO A 66 12.21 1.77 5.13
N LEU A 67 11.30 2.56 4.54
CA LEU A 67 9.90 2.64 4.97
C LEU A 67 9.22 1.26 5.05
N PHE A 68 9.37 0.43 4.02
CA PHE A 68 8.74 -0.89 3.99
C PHE A 68 9.46 -1.89 4.90
N ALA A 69 10.77 -1.76 5.10
CA ALA A 69 11.47 -2.51 6.14
C ALA A 69 10.86 -2.20 7.53
N PHE A 70 10.73 -0.91 7.86
CA PHE A 70 10.11 -0.46 9.11
C PHE A 70 8.66 -0.93 9.26
N LEU A 71 7.81 -0.75 8.24
CA LEU A 71 6.40 -1.13 8.29
C LEU A 71 6.20 -2.64 8.46
N ARG A 72 7.02 -3.47 7.80
CA ARG A 72 6.98 -4.94 7.94
C ARG A 72 7.54 -5.41 9.29
N GLU A 73 8.45 -4.66 9.91
CA GLU A 73 8.92 -4.97 11.26
C GLU A 73 7.85 -4.61 12.31
N ALA A 74 7.26 -3.42 12.19
CA ALA A 74 6.20 -2.95 13.10
C ALA A 74 4.91 -3.78 12.98
N LEU A 75 4.55 -4.21 11.76
CA LEU A 75 3.35 -4.97 11.46
C LEU A 75 3.72 -6.24 10.67
N PRO A 76 4.19 -7.30 11.35
CA PRO A 76 4.81 -8.45 10.70
C PRO A 76 3.86 -9.29 9.87
N VAL A 77 2.56 -9.25 10.16
CA VAL A 77 1.54 -10.02 9.44
C VAL A 77 0.29 -9.17 9.20
N PRO A 78 -0.44 -9.38 8.08
CA PRO A 78 -1.75 -8.78 7.88
C PRO A 78 -2.75 -9.23 8.95
N SER A 79 -3.61 -8.32 9.40
CA SER A 79 -4.60 -8.62 10.45
C SER A 79 -5.70 -9.58 9.99
N ASP A 80 -5.98 -9.64 8.69
CA ASP A 80 -7.03 -10.46 8.08
C ASP A 80 -6.52 -11.79 7.50
N ASP A 81 -5.21 -11.92 7.24
CA ASP A 81 -4.60 -13.13 6.68
C ASP A 81 -3.15 -13.28 7.19
N PRO A 82 -2.95 -13.85 8.40
CA PRO A 82 -1.64 -13.86 9.04
C PRO A 82 -0.71 -14.98 8.56
N THR A 83 -1.16 -15.85 7.64
CA THR A 83 -0.42 -17.06 7.24
C THR A 83 -0.04 -17.08 5.77
N ALA A 84 -0.80 -16.43 4.89
CA ALA A 84 -0.53 -16.48 3.46
C ALA A 84 0.63 -15.55 3.07
N LEU A 85 1.74 -16.14 2.58
CA LEU A 85 2.80 -15.39 1.91
C LEU A 85 2.70 -15.52 0.38
N MET A 86 2.87 -16.72 -0.16
CA MET A 86 2.79 -16.95 -1.61
C MET A 86 2.40 -18.41 -1.87
N ASN A 87 1.54 -18.64 -2.87
CA ASN A 87 1.13 -20.01 -3.22
C ASN A 87 2.18 -20.72 -4.09
N ASP A 88 2.74 -20.00 -5.06
CA ASP A 88 3.80 -20.50 -5.94
C ASP A 88 5.16 -19.92 -5.50
N PRO A 89 6.08 -20.74 -4.98
CA PRO A 89 7.43 -20.29 -4.60
C PRO A 89 8.19 -19.60 -5.74
N LYS A 90 7.91 -19.93 -7.01
CA LYS A 90 8.56 -19.28 -8.16
C LYS A 90 8.20 -17.81 -8.31
N SER A 91 7.12 -17.36 -7.67
CA SER A 91 6.73 -15.95 -7.64
C SER A 91 7.55 -15.12 -6.65
N ILE A 92 8.38 -15.75 -5.81
CA ILE A 92 9.30 -15.07 -4.89
C ILE A 92 10.64 -14.89 -5.61
N ILE A 93 10.91 -13.66 -6.04
CA ILE A 93 12.10 -13.30 -6.83
C ILE A 93 13.07 -12.37 -6.09
N TRP A 94 12.80 -12.09 -4.82
CA TRP A 94 13.65 -11.25 -3.96
C TRP A 94 14.46 -12.09 -2.99
N SER A 95 15.51 -11.50 -2.43
CA SER A 95 16.37 -12.13 -1.42
C SER A 95 16.92 -11.08 -0.46
N PRO A 96 17.07 -11.37 0.85
CA PRO A 96 16.55 -12.58 1.52
C PRO A 96 15.02 -12.59 1.58
N VAL A 97 14.44 -13.76 1.83
CA VAL A 97 13.01 -13.93 2.10
C VAL A 97 12.80 -13.89 3.61
N CYS A 98 11.85 -13.07 4.06
CA CYS A 98 11.50 -12.87 5.46
C CYS A 98 10.03 -13.23 5.71
N ARG A 99 9.73 -13.68 6.94
CA ARG A 99 8.35 -14.09 7.32
C ARG A 99 7.35 -12.94 7.25
N ASN A 100 7.83 -11.71 7.35
CA ASN A 100 7.04 -10.48 7.32
C ASN A 100 7.02 -9.79 5.95
N ASP A 101 7.55 -10.44 4.91
CA ASP A 101 7.50 -9.91 3.54
C ASP A 101 6.07 -9.60 3.11
N ILE A 102 5.94 -8.62 2.22
CA ILE A 102 4.67 -8.31 1.55
C ILE A 102 4.38 -9.43 0.55
N ALA A 103 3.18 -9.99 0.62
CA ALA A 103 2.76 -11.15 -0.14
C ALA A 103 2.45 -10.82 -1.60
N TRP A 104 1.90 -9.64 -1.89
CA TRP A 104 1.49 -9.26 -3.25
C TRP A 104 1.23 -7.76 -3.40
N ASN A 105 0.91 -7.35 -4.63
CA ASN A 105 0.36 -6.03 -4.93
C ASN A 105 -0.86 -5.71 -4.07
N PHE A 106 -0.99 -4.44 -3.70
CA PHE A 106 -2.07 -3.91 -2.90
C PHE A 106 -2.18 -4.51 -1.50
N GLU A 107 -1.09 -4.80 -0.78
CA GLU A 107 -1.16 -4.74 0.69
C GLU A 107 -1.29 -3.29 1.16
N LYS A 108 -1.85 -3.09 2.36
CA LYS A 108 -2.15 -1.76 2.89
C LYS A 108 -1.63 -1.64 4.32
N PHE A 109 -1.07 -0.49 4.63
CA PHE A 109 -0.65 -0.13 5.98
C PHE A 109 -1.41 1.13 6.39
N LEU A 110 -2.07 1.08 7.54
CA LEU A 110 -2.69 2.23 8.19
C LEU A 110 -1.72 2.76 9.24
N VAL A 111 -1.39 4.05 9.14
CA VAL A 111 -0.49 4.75 10.04
C VAL A 111 -1.29 5.84 10.75
N GLY A 112 -1.10 5.95 12.05
CA GLY A 112 -1.74 6.95 12.90
C GLY A 112 -1.23 8.36 12.62
N PRO A 113 -1.95 9.38 13.10
CA PRO A 113 -1.55 10.78 12.93
C PRO A 113 -0.26 11.16 13.67
N ASP A 114 0.17 10.33 14.62
CA ASP A 114 1.44 10.40 15.33
C ASP A 114 2.60 9.71 14.58
N GLY A 115 2.33 9.14 13.40
CA GLY A 115 3.30 8.40 12.60
C GLY A 115 3.48 6.94 13.03
N ILE A 116 2.69 6.43 13.99
CA ILE A 116 2.82 5.05 14.48
C ILE A 116 1.99 4.11 13.59
N PRO A 117 2.56 2.98 13.08
CA PRO A 117 1.79 1.98 12.34
C PRO A 117 0.69 1.35 13.21
N VAL A 118 -0.56 1.36 12.72
CA VAL A 118 -1.75 0.90 13.46
C VAL A 118 -2.19 -0.49 13.01
N ARG A 119 -2.28 -0.71 11.69
CA ARG A 119 -2.79 -1.98 11.14
C ARG A 119 -2.27 -2.26 9.74
N ARG A 120 -2.07 -3.54 9.42
CA ARG A 120 -1.69 -4.04 8.10
C ARG A 120 -2.80 -4.91 7.55
N TYR A 121 -3.14 -4.75 6.28
CA TYR A 121 -4.22 -5.47 5.60
C TYR A 121 -3.69 -6.19 4.37
N SER A 122 -4.18 -7.41 4.14
CA SER A 122 -3.70 -8.29 3.08
C SER A 122 -4.09 -7.75 1.70
N ARG A 123 -3.51 -8.37 0.66
CA ARG A 123 -3.87 -8.14 -0.74
C ARG A 123 -5.37 -8.30 -1.03
N ARG A 124 -6.07 -9.17 -0.26
CA ARG A 124 -7.49 -9.51 -0.47
C ARG A 124 -8.44 -8.58 0.27
N PHE A 125 -7.98 -7.93 1.33
CA PHE A 125 -8.80 -6.98 2.08
C PHE A 125 -9.19 -5.80 1.19
N ARG A 126 -10.48 -5.49 1.04
CA ARG A 126 -10.88 -4.41 0.12
C ARG A 126 -10.46 -3.08 0.73
N THR A 127 -9.86 -2.19 -0.06
CA THR A 127 -9.41 -0.88 0.44
C THR A 127 -10.56 -0.07 1.05
N ILE A 128 -11.78 -0.20 0.51
CA ILE A 128 -12.96 0.51 1.04
C ILE A 128 -13.36 0.01 2.43
N ASP A 129 -13.08 -1.26 2.77
CA ASP A 129 -13.41 -1.82 4.08
C ASP A 129 -12.46 -1.34 5.19
N ILE A 130 -11.41 -0.59 4.83
CA ILE A 130 -10.49 0.07 5.78
C ILE A 130 -11.14 1.35 6.34
N GLU A 131 -12.21 1.85 5.71
CA GLU A 131 -12.88 3.10 6.09
C GLU A 131 -13.26 3.20 7.57
N PRO A 132 -13.84 2.19 8.23
CA PRO A 132 -14.18 2.28 9.66
C PRO A 132 -12.96 2.48 10.56
N ASP A 133 -11.82 1.86 10.22
CA ASP A 133 -10.57 2.01 10.96
C ASP A 133 -9.96 3.39 10.76
N ILE A 134 -10.06 3.94 9.54
CA ILE A 134 -9.66 5.33 9.25
C ILE A 134 -10.53 6.29 10.06
N GLU A 135 -11.85 6.12 10.01
CA GLU A 135 -12.81 6.96 10.74
C GLU A 135 -12.53 6.97 12.24
N ALA A 136 -12.20 5.81 12.83
CA ALA A 136 -11.84 5.71 14.24
C ALA A 136 -10.59 6.54 14.58
N LEU A 137 -9.59 6.60 13.70
CA LEU A 137 -8.39 7.43 13.90
C LEU A 137 -8.67 8.92 13.67
N LEU A 138 -9.48 9.25 12.66
CA LEU A 138 -9.87 10.64 12.39
C LEU A 138 -10.70 11.24 13.53
N ALA A 139 -11.54 10.43 14.20
CA ALA A 139 -12.33 10.87 15.35
C ALA A 139 -11.48 11.15 16.61
N GLN A 140 -10.27 10.58 16.70
CA GLN A 140 -9.35 10.80 17.83
C GLN A 140 -8.50 12.06 17.67
N GLN A 141 -8.51 12.70 16.50
CA GLN A 141 -7.83 13.96 16.29
C GLN A 141 -8.54 15.07 17.08
N PRO A 142 -7.86 15.77 18.00
CA PRO A 142 -8.44 16.96 18.60
C PRO A 142 -8.74 17.96 17.48
N SER A 143 -9.96 18.51 17.49
CA SER A 143 -10.33 19.62 16.61
C SER A 143 -9.24 20.69 16.71
N SER A 144 -8.53 20.96 15.60
CA SER A 144 -7.57 22.05 15.57
C SER A 144 -8.30 23.35 15.96
N PRO A 145 -7.71 24.17 16.85
CA PRO A 145 -8.34 25.41 17.33
C PRO A 145 -8.53 26.46 16.24
#